data_AF-A0A9E5Q9P3-F1
#
_entry.id   AF-A0A9E5Q9P3-F1
#
_cell.length_a   1.000
_cell.length_b   1.000
_cell.length_c   1.000
_cell.angle_alpha   90.00
_cell.angle_beta   90.00
_cell.angle_gamma   90.00
#
_symmetry.space_group_name_H-M   'P 1'
#
loop_
_entity.id
_entity.type
_entity.pdbx_description
1 polymer ?
#
loop_
_entity_poly.entity_id
_entity_poly.type
_entity_poly.pdbx_seq_one_letter_code
_entity_poly.pdbx_strand_id
1 'polypeptide(L)' 'ARPTFHYRLPNCSLGDESWSLAAEWNRWVLVEKMADDEQALSQYSRAFLNMDDKSVFSMKKKWIELMNRWVQNV' A
#
# COMPACT_ATOMS: atom_id res chain seq x y z
N ALA A 1 -5.18 27.27 -5.57
CA ALA A 1 -5.26 26.39 -4.39
C ALA A 1 -3.88 25.77 -4.17
N ARG A 2 -3.36 25.70 -2.93
CA ARG A 2 -2.14 24.93 -2.65
C ARG A 2 -2.53 23.44 -2.53
N PRO A 3 -1.87 22.51 -3.23
CA PRO A 3 -2.10 21.09 -3.00
C PRO A 3 -1.70 20.74 -1.56
N THR A 4 -2.64 20.24 -0.77
CA THR A 4 -2.33 19.66 0.53
C THR A 4 -2.09 18.18 0.32
N PHE A 5 -0.84 17.74 0.46
CA PHE A 5 -0.52 16.32 0.51
C PHE A 5 -0.91 15.80 1.89
N HIS A 6 -1.94 14.95 1.95
CA HIS A 6 -2.34 14.29 3.19
C HIS A 6 -1.42 13.09 3.45
N TYR A 7 -0.28 13.34 4.10
CA TYR A 7 0.52 12.26 4.66
C TYR A 7 -0.23 11.68 5.85
N ARG A 8 -0.56 10.39 5.79
CA ARG A 8 -1.12 9.69 6.95
C ARG A 8 0.01 9.51 7.96
N LEU A 9 -0.21 9.97 9.18
CA LEU A 9 0.65 9.56 10.28
C LEU A 9 0.47 8.05 10.52
N PRO A 10 1.55 7.34 10.92
CA PRO A 10 1.47 5.97 11.38
C PRO A 10 0.36 5.80 12.43
N ASN A 11 -0.42 4.72 12.33
CA ASN A 11 -1.45 4.43 13.32
C ASN A 11 -0.82 4.20 14.71
N CYS A 12 -1.32 4.89 15.74
CA CYS A 12 -0.80 4.81 17.10
C CYS A 12 -1.80 4.09 18.02
N SER A 13 -1.45 2.90 18.50
CA SER A 13 -2.27 2.11 19.42
C SER A 13 -1.56 1.93 20.76
N LEU A 14 -1.34 3.03 21.48
CA LEU A 14 -0.56 3.04 22.73
C LEU A 14 -1.14 2.17 23.86
N GLY A 15 -2.42 1.81 23.79
CA GLY A 15 -3.08 0.93 24.76
C GLY A 15 -3.01 -0.57 24.41
N ASP A 16 -2.39 -0.92 23.28
CA ASP A 16 -2.20 -2.31 22.86
C ASP A 16 -0.75 -2.71 23.10
N GLU A 17 -0.52 -3.64 24.04
CA GLU A 17 0.83 -4.12 24.37
C GLU A 17 1.53 -4.83 23.20
N SER A 18 0.76 -5.33 22.22
CA SER A 18 1.31 -5.93 21.00
C SER A 18 1.67 -4.91 19.93
N TRP A 19 1.27 -3.64 20.11
CA TRP A 19 1.60 -2.58 19.17
C TRP A 19 3.06 -2.15 19.31
N SER A 20 3.68 -1.85 18.17
CA SER A 20 5.00 -1.24 18.14
C SER A 20 5.08 -0.17 17.07
N LEU A 21 5.81 0.91 17.39
CA LEU A 21 6.15 1.94 16.41
C LEU A 21 6.89 1.35 15.20
N ALA A 22 7.75 0.35 15.44
CA ALA A 22 8.53 -0.31 14.39
C ALA A 22 7.63 -1.00 13.36
N ALA A 23 6.55 -1.69 13.78
CA ALA A 23 5.63 -2.34 12.85
C ALA A 23 4.97 -1.33 11.91
N GLU A 24 4.58 -0.17 12.43
CA GLU A 24 3.93 0.86 11.64
C GLU A 24 4.93 1.63 10.76
N TRP A 25 6.15 1.87 11.25
CA TRP A 25 7.24 2.40 10.45
C TRP A 25 7.58 1.48 9.27
N ASN A 26 7.67 0.17 9.49
CA ASN A 26 7.98 -0.80 8.43
C ASN A 26 6.90 -0.85 7.33
N ARG A 27 5.63 -0.58 7.67
CA ARG A 27 4.59 -0.42 6.65
C ARG A 27 4.83 0.79 5.75
N TRP A 28 5.30 1.90 6.30
CA TRP A 28 5.67 3.08 5.51
C TRP A 28 6.93 2.86 4.68
N VAL A 29 7.95 2.20 5.24
CA VAL A 29 9.14 1.81 4.48
C VAL A 29 8.77 0.99 3.24
N LEU A 30 7.79 0.08 3.35
CA LEU A 30 7.29 -0.67 2.20
C LEU A 30 6.67 0.26 1.13
N VAL A 31 5.89 1.27 1.52
CA VAL A 31 5.35 2.27 0.57
C VAL A 31 6.48 3.03 -0.12
N GLU A 32 7.49 3.49 0.62
CA GLU A 32 8.64 4.20 0.07
C GLU A 32 9.45 3.33 -0.89
N LYS A 33 9.65 2.04 -0.59
CA LYS A 33 10.29 1.08 -1.51
C LYS A 33 9.55 0.95 -2.84
N MET A 34 8.21 0.93 -2.83
CA MET A 34 7.43 0.93 -4.08
C MET A 34 7.55 2.26 -4.83
N ALA A 35 7.56 3.38 -4.11
CA ALA A 35 7.67 4.70 -4.72
C ALA A 35 9.03 4.92 -5.39
N ASP A 36 10.10 4.38 -4.82
CA ASP A 36 11.47 4.43 -5.35
C ASP A 36 11.66 3.51 -6.58
N ASP A 37 10.98 2.36 -6.63
CA ASP A 37 11.00 1.46 -7.79
C ASP A 37 9.98 1.91 -8.86
N GLU A 38 10.40 2.84 -9.72
CA GLU A 38 9.57 3.38 -10.81
C GLU A 38 9.00 2.29 -11.74
N GLN A 39 9.76 1.20 -11.96
CA GLN A 39 9.33 0.10 -12.82
C GLN A 39 8.19 -0.68 -12.18
N ALA A 40 8.35 -1.08 -10.92
CA ALA A 40 7.28 -1.73 -10.16
C ALA A 40 6.07 -0.79 -10.04
N LEU A 41 6.28 0.47 -9.66
CA LEU A 41 5.20 1.45 -9.52
C LEU A 41 4.37 1.57 -10.81
N SER A 42 5.04 1.72 -11.96
CA SER A 42 4.39 1.77 -13.27
C SER A 42 3.66 0.48 -13.63
N GLN A 43 4.23 -0.68 -13.30
CA GLN A 43 3.61 -1.98 -13.54
C GLN A 43 2.32 -2.16 -12.72
N TYR A 44 2.39 -1.95 -11.41
CA TYR A 44 1.24 -2.14 -10.51
C TYR A 44 0.16 -1.07 -10.72
N SER A 45 0.54 0.16 -11.05
CA SER A 45 -0.41 1.23 -11.42
C SER A 45 -1.22 0.85 -12.65
N ARG A 46 -0.55 0.38 -13.72
CA ARG A 46 -1.25 -0.11 -14.93
C ARG A 46 -2.12 -1.33 -14.63
N ALA A 47 -1.65 -2.25 -13.81
CA ALA A 47 -2.45 -3.42 -13.42
C ALA A 47 -3.72 -3.00 -12.68
N PHE A 48 -3.64 -2.04 -11.75
CA PHE A 48 -4.79 -1.50 -11.03
C PHE A 48 -5.81 -0.84 -11.97
N LEU A 49 -5.36 0.07 -12.84
CA LEU A 49 -6.22 0.79 -13.77
C LEU A 49 -6.92 -0.12 -14.80
N ASN A 50 -6.34 -1.28 -15.10
CA ASN A 50 -6.90 -2.27 -16.03
C ASN A 50 -7.77 -3.35 -15.34
N MET A 51 -7.94 -3.32 -14.01
CA MET A 51 -8.83 -4.28 -13.33
C MET A 51 -10.30 -3.94 -13.63
N ASP A 52 -11.02 -4.94 -14.16
CA ASP A 52 -12.42 -4.84 -14.57
C ASP A 52 -13.34 -4.59 -13.35
N ASP A 53 -14.16 -3.53 -13.41
CA ASP A 53 -14.95 -3.00 -12.27
C ASP A 53 -16.35 -3.64 -12.14
N LYS A 54 -16.55 -4.83 -12.70
CA LYS A 54 -17.86 -5.53 -12.66
C LYS A 54 -18.31 -5.89 -11.24
N SER A 55 -17.39 -5.88 -10.27
CA SER A 55 -17.68 -5.98 -8.84
C SER A 55 -16.52 -5.45 -8.02
N VAL A 56 -16.79 -4.42 -7.21
CA VAL A 56 -15.82 -3.80 -6.29
C VAL A 56 -15.22 -4.82 -5.30
N PHE A 57 -16.02 -5.78 -4.82
CA PHE A 57 -15.53 -6.84 -3.94
C PHE A 57 -14.54 -7.79 -4.64
N SER A 58 -14.83 -8.18 -5.88
CA SER A 58 -13.95 -9.04 -6.68
C SER A 58 -12.64 -8.31 -7.03
N MET A 59 -12.74 -7.04 -7.40
CA MET A 59 -11.58 -6.19 -7.69
C MET A 59 -10.68 -6.05 -6.47
N LYS A 60 -11.23 -5.70 -5.29
CA LYS A 60 -10.45 -5.59 -4.05
C LYS A 60 -9.70 -6.86 -3.71
N LYS A 61 -10.34 -8.04 -3.84
CA LYS A 61 -9.69 -9.32 -3.55
C LYS A 61 -8.53 -9.60 -4.51
N LYS A 62 -8.73 -9.40 -5.83
CA LYS A 62 -7.69 -9.57 -6.85
C LYS A 62 -6.52 -8.62 -6.63
N TRP A 63 -6.81 -7.37 -6.29
CA TRP A 63 -5.81 -6.36 -5.98
C TRP A 63 -4.94 -6.76 -4.78
N ILE A 64 -5.57 -7.20 -3.68
CA ILE A 64 -4.85 -7.68 -2.49
C ILE A 64 -3.96 -8.87 -2.85
N GLU A 65 -4.47 -9.85 -3.61
CA GLU A 65 -3.69 -11.01 -4.02
C GLU A 65 -2.47 -10.62 -4.87
N LEU A 66 -2.65 -9.70 -5.82
CA LEU A 66 -1.57 -9.19 -6.65
C LEU A 66 -0.50 -8.48 -5.81
N MET A 67 -0.93 -7.55 -4.93
CA MET A 67 -0.01 -6.81 -4.08
C MET A 67 0.72 -7.70 -3.08
N ASN A 68 0.08 -8.74 -2.56
CA ASN A 68 0.75 -9.72 -1.70
C ASN A 68 1.96 -10.36 -2.38
N ARG A 69 1.90 -10.63 -3.69
CA ARG A 69 3.06 -11.17 -4.43
C ARG A 69 4.23 -10.19 -4.43
N TRP A 70 3.95 -8.89 -4.53
CA TRP A 70 4.99 -7.88 -4.45
C TRP A 70 5.56 -7.76 -3.03
N VAL A 71 4.70 -7.66 -2.02
CA VAL A 71 5.11 -7.50 -0.61
C VAL A 71 5.99 -8.65 -0.13
N GLN A 72 5.76 -9.87 -0.60
CA GLN A 72 6.56 -11.04 -0.21
C GLN A 72 7.94 -11.10 -0.88
N ASN A 73 8.20 -10.25 -1.89
CA ASN A 73 9.42 -10.28 -2.70
C ASN A 73 10.30 -9.02 -2.53
N VAL A 74 10.03 -8.19 -1.51
CA VAL A 74 10.66 -6.87 -1.28
C VAL A 74 11.25 -6.73 0.13
#